data_AF-A0A7K0D474-F1
#
_entry.id   AF-A0A7K0D474-F1
#
_cell.length_a   1.000
_cell.length_b   1.000
_cell.length_c   1.000
_cell.angle_alpha   90.00
_cell.angle_beta   90.00
_cell.angle_gamma   90.00
#
_symmetry.space_group_name_H-M   'P 1'
#
loop_
_entity.id
_entity.type
_entity.pdbx_description
1 polymer ?
#
loop_
_entity_poly.entity_id
_entity_poly.type
_entity_poly.pdbx_seq_one_letter_code
_entity_poly.pdbx_strand_id
1 'polypeptide(L)'
;MIADRAPSLHGALLAAKAAGYERIGVDGMLVETGRCGEPGPTPASAGKSGPTRARVDLWWSGKHHGHGGNVQVVTAPDGWPLWTSAVVPGRTHDITALRADEYLVPVLSVWTTDDRKVLADLGYVGEPDLLSTAARTPADGELTDEQKEANKAHNRVRCLGERGNALLKGFKALRRVSLCPWRIGAIVSAALVLLHHRHARTT
;
A
#
# COMPACT_ATOMS: atom_id res chain seq x y z
N MET A 1 -14.02 -1.67 18.88
CA MET A 1 -13.66 -2.78 17.97
C MET A 1 -12.15 -3.08 18.06
N ILE A 2 -11.67 -4.27 17.64
CA ILE A 2 -10.23 -4.60 17.69
C ILE A 2 -9.39 -3.61 16.87
N ALA A 3 -9.91 -3.17 15.71
CA ALA A 3 -9.26 -2.19 14.84
C ALA A 3 -8.97 -0.85 15.55
N ASP A 4 -9.78 -0.45 16.53
CA ASP A 4 -9.60 0.82 17.25
C ASP A 4 -8.37 0.80 18.18
N ARG A 5 -7.75 -0.38 18.37
CA ARG A 5 -6.49 -0.55 19.09
C ARG A 5 -5.27 -0.47 18.17
N ALA A 6 -5.45 -0.30 16.86
CA ALA A 6 -4.34 -0.12 15.93
C ALA A 6 -3.59 1.18 16.26
N PRO A 7 -2.26 1.19 16.09
CA PRO A 7 -1.51 2.41 16.25
C PRO A 7 -2.01 3.47 15.25
N SER A 8 -2.00 4.73 15.64
CA SER A 8 -2.09 5.82 14.66
C SER A 8 -0.80 5.85 13.82
N LEU A 9 -0.86 6.40 12.61
CA LEU A 9 0.34 6.54 11.78
C LEU A 9 1.43 7.33 12.51
N HIS A 10 1.06 8.46 13.12
CA HIS A 10 1.97 9.28 13.91
C HIS A 10 2.60 8.50 15.07
N GLY A 11 1.81 7.73 15.82
CA GLY A 11 2.32 6.90 16.92
C GLY A 11 3.26 5.79 16.43
N ALA A 12 2.93 5.15 15.30
CA ALA A 12 3.79 4.13 14.68
C ALA A 12 5.13 4.72 14.24
N LEU A 13 5.14 5.91 13.62
CA LEU A 13 6.38 6.56 13.19
C LEU A 13 7.20 7.11 14.37
N LEU A 14 6.56 7.62 15.42
CA LEU A 14 7.25 7.98 16.67
C LEU A 14 7.97 6.78 17.27
N ALA A 15 7.29 5.63 17.35
CA ALA A 15 7.87 4.40 17.86
C ALA A 15 9.00 3.88 16.96
N ALA A 16 8.83 3.95 15.63
CA ALA A 16 9.88 3.61 14.67
C ALA A 16 11.12 4.52 14.83
N LYS A 17 10.92 5.82 15.08
CA LYS A 17 12.01 6.77 15.35
C LYS A 17 12.74 6.42 16.65
N ALA A 18 11.99 6.11 17.71
CA ALA A 18 12.55 5.69 18.99
C ALA A 18 13.31 4.35 18.90
N ALA A 19 12.88 3.45 18.01
CA ALA A 19 13.56 2.20 17.68
C ALA A 19 14.81 2.39 16.80
N GLY A 20 15.12 3.62 16.39
CA GLY A 20 16.31 3.95 15.61
C GLY A 20 16.19 3.65 14.11
N TYR A 21 14.98 3.48 13.58
CA TYR A 21 14.83 3.22 12.14
C TYR A 21 15.16 4.47 11.32
N GLU A 22 16.10 4.31 10.39
CA GLU A 22 16.52 5.36 9.43
C GLU A 22 15.64 5.38 8.18
N ARG A 23 14.91 4.28 7.94
CA ARG A 23 14.03 4.12 6.80
C ARG A 23 12.79 3.33 7.15
N ILE A 24 11.73 3.58 6.40
CA ILE A 24 10.49 2.79 6.42
C ILE A 24 10.09 2.47 4.98
N GLY A 25 9.24 1.48 4.78
CA GLY A 25 8.64 1.16 3.49
C GLY A 25 7.17 1.59 3.43
N VAL A 26 6.70 2.03 2.26
CA VAL A 26 5.28 2.18 1.94
C VAL A 26 4.96 1.31 0.74
N ASP A 27 3.91 0.50 0.84
CA ASP A 27 3.47 -0.37 -0.25
C ASP A 27 1.94 -0.50 -0.29
N GLY A 28 1.41 -0.75 -1.48
CA GLY A 28 0.00 -0.89 -1.76
C GLY A 28 -0.42 -2.34 -1.65
N MET A 29 -1.32 -2.66 -0.73
CA MET A 29 -1.89 -3.99 -0.60
C MET A 29 -3.29 -4.05 -1.20
N LEU A 30 -3.44 -4.79 -2.30
CA LEU A 30 -4.76 -5.23 -2.74
C LEU A 30 -5.27 -6.41 -1.90
N VAL A 31 -6.43 -6.23 -1.29
CA VAL A 31 -7.24 -7.26 -0.61
C VAL A 31 -8.41 -7.62 -1.52
N GLU A 32 -8.54 -8.91 -1.87
CA GLU A 32 -9.58 -9.37 -2.79
C GLU A 32 -10.98 -9.20 -2.19
N THR A 33 -11.94 -8.80 -3.02
CA THR A 33 -13.37 -8.78 -2.69
C THR A 33 -14.21 -9.45 -3.77
N GLY A 34 -15.45 -9.77 -3.44
CA GLY A 34 -16.45 -10.14 -4.44
C GLY A 34 -16.73 -9.01 -5.43
N ARG A 35 -17.42 -9.34 -6.54
CA ARG A 35 -17.90 -8.33 -7.49
C ARG A 35 -18.93 -7.43 -6.80
N CYS A 36 -18.71 -6.12 -6.83
CA CYS A 36 -19.54 -5.15 -6.12
C CYS A 36 -20.55 -4.46 -7.04
N GLY A 37 -20.24 -4.35 -8.33
CA GLY A 37 -21.15 -3.75 -9.31
C GLY A 37 -21.28 -2.24 -9.24
N GLU A 38 -20.42 -1.60 -8.45
CA GLU A 38 -20.37 -0.15 -8.35
C GLU A 38 -19.72 0.44 -9.61
N PRO A 39 -20.37 1.34 -10.35
CA PRO A 39 -19.83 1.88 -11.59
C PRO A 39 -18.66 2.81 -11.32
N GLY A 40 -17.49 2.49 -11.87
CA GLY A 40 -16.33 3.38 -11.86
C GLY A 40 -16.40 4.45 -12.96
N PRO A 41 -15.48 5.43 -12.98
CA PRO A 41 -15.52 6.54 -13.93
C PRO A 41 -15.24 6.15 -15.39
N THR A 42 -14.60 5.01 -15.65
CA THR A 42 -14.19 4.60 -17.01
C THR A 42 -15.29 3.83 -17.72
N PRO A 43 -15.67 4.21 -18.95
CA PRO A 43 -16.54 3.40 -19.81
C PRO A 43 -15.96 2.00 -20.03
N ALA A 44 -16.81 0.98 -20.04
CA ALA A 44 -16.36 -0.36 -20.36
C ALA A 44 -16.08 -0.45 -21.86
N SER A 45 -14.97 -1.09 -22.24
CA SER A 45 -14.69 -1.31 -23.66
C SER A 45 -15.62 -2.38 -24.23
N ALA A 46 -16.17 -2.11 -25.42
CA ALA A 46 -17.23 -2.89 -26.08
C ALA A 46 -16.90 -4.37 -26.39
N GLY A 47 -15.72 -4.88 -26.00
CA GLY A 47 -15.28 -6.25 -26.30
C GLY A 47 -14.83 -7.09 -25.11
N LYS A 48 -14.69 -6.55 -23.89
CA LYS A 48 -14.19 -7.31 -22.71
C LYS A 48 -15.18 -7.43 -21.56
N SER A 49 -16.10 -6.48 -21.44
CA SER A 49 -17.24 -6.63 -20.55
C SER A 49 -18.37 -7.24 -21.36
N GLY A 50 -18.83 -8.44 -20.97
CA GLY A 50 -20.05 -9.03 -21.54
C GLY A 50 -21.26 -8.07 -21.51
N PRO A 51 -22.41 -8.47 -22.07
CA PRO A 51 -23.46 -7.58 -22.59
C PRO A 51 -24.21 -6.68 -21.57
N THR A 52 -23.71 -6.46 -20.36
CA THR A 52 -24.43 -5.87 -19.23
C THR A 52 -23.78 -4.67 -18.54
N ARG A 53 -22.58 -4.18 -18.91
CA ARG A 53 -21.99 -2.99 -18.24
C ARG A 53 -21.48 -1.91 -19.18
N ALA A 54 -21.98 -0.69 -18.96
CA ALA A 54 -21.50 0.53 -19.58
C ALA A 54 -20.18 1.07 -18.99
N ARG A 55 -19.79 0.66 -17.77
CA ARG A 55 -18.61 1.15 -17.05
C ARG A 55 -17.83 0.02 -16.36
N VAL A 56 -16.51 0.20 -16.26
CA VAL A 56 -15.62 -0.67 -15.47
C VAL A 56 -15.95 -0.50 -13.99
N ASP A 57 -16.00 -1.61 -13.23
CA ASP A 57 -16.31 -1.59 -11.79
C ASP A 57 -15.33 -0.72 -11.01
N LEU A 58 -15.81 0.02 -10.01
CA LEU A 58 -15.00 0.87 -9.14
C LEU A 58 -13.94 0.04 -8.39
N TRP A 59 -14.29 -1.19 -8.00
CA TRP A 59 -13.42 -2.09 -7.25
C TRP A 59 -12.53 -2.96 -8.14
N TRP A 60 -12.66 -2.85 -9.46
CA TRP A 60 -11.82 -3.61 -10.39
C TRP A 60 -10.41 -3.01 -10.49
N SER A 61 -9.41 -3.79 -10.08
CA SER A 61 -8.01 -3.47 -10.28
C SER A 61 -7.53 -3.98 -11.63
N GLY A 62 -7.08 -3.07 -12.51
CA GLY A 62 -6.44 -3.44 -13.76
C GLY A 62 -5.14 -4.22 -13.56
N LYS A 63 -4.30 -3.80 -12.60
CA LYS A 63 -3.01 -4.42 -12.23
C LYS A 63 -3.17 -5.88 -11.82
N HIS A 64 -4.21 -6.19 -11.06
CA HIS A 64 -4.42 -7.53 -10.48
C HIS A 64 -5.49 -8.35 -11.21
N HIS A 65 -6.11 -7.80 -12.26
CA HIS A 65 -7.19 -8.47 -13.01
C HIS A 65 -8.31 -9.05 -12.11
N GLY A 66 -8.68 -8.31 -11.05
CA GLY A 66 -9.60 -8.78 -10.02
C GLY A 66 -10.27 -7.64 -9.26
N HIS A 67 -11.34 -7.97 -8.51
CA HIS A 67 -11.98 -7.00 -7.61
C HIS A 67 -11.25 -6.99 -6.28
N GLY A 68 -10.95 -5.81 -5.76
CA GLY A 68 -10.24 -5.67 -4.50
C GLY A 68 -10.31 -4.25 -3.94
N GLY A 69 -10.00 -4.11 -2.66
CA GLY A 69 -9.72 -2.82 -2.02
C GLY A 69 -8.21 -2.63 -1.87
N ASN A 70 -7.70 -1.45 -2.19
CA ASN A 70 -6.30 -1.10 -1.99
C ASN A 70 -6.13 -0.46 -0.59
N VAL A 71 -5.19 -0.96 0.19
CA VAL A 71 -4.82 -0.46 1.51
C VAL A 71 -3.33 -0.17 1.52
N GLN A 72 -2.94 1.03 1.94
CA GLN A 72 -1.54 1.42 2.07
C GLN A 72 -0.98 0.82 3.35
N VAL A 73 0.22 0.25 3.29
CA VAL A 73 0.89 -0.38 4.43
C VAL A 73 2.24 0.28 4.64
N VAL A 74 2.47 0.75 5.87
CA VAL A 74 3.78 1.25 6.31
C VAL A 74 4.52 0.12 7.01
N THR A 75 5.79 -0.08 6.68
CA THR A 75 6.62 -1.19 7.17
C THR A 75 7.95 -0.72 7.74
N ALA A 76 8.47 -1.44 8.72
CA ALA A 76 9.83 -1.31 9.24
C ALA A 76 10.86 -1.81 8.20
N PRO A 77 12.16 -1.50 8.39
CA PRO A 77 13.23 -1.94 7.47
C PRO A 77 13.29 -3.44 7.18
N ASP A 78 12.83 -4.27 8.11
CA ASP A 78 12.83 -5.74 8.04
C ASP A 78 11.52 -6.33 7.48
N GLY A 79 10.59 -5.47 7.09
CA GLY A 79 9.28 -5.84 6.56
C GLY A 79 8.19 -6.01 7.61
N TRP A 80 8.42 -5.66 8.88
CA TRP A 80 7.35 -5.70 9.87
C TRP A 80 6.29 -4.62 9.59
N PRO A 81 4.99 -4.96 9.47
CA PRO A 81 3.97 -3.95 9.22
C PRO A 81 3.75 -3.11 10.49
N LEU A 82 3.85 -1.81 10.36
CA LEU A 82 3.74 -0.83 11.45
C LEU A 82 2.35 -0.20 11.49
N TRP A 83 1.77 0.06 10.32
CA TRP A 83 0.50 0.77 10.18
C TRP A 83 -0.18 0.44 8.84
N THR A 84 -1.50 0.60 8.77
CA THR A 84 -2.31 0.38 7.56
C THR A 84 -3.37 1.48 7.40
N SER A 85 -3.60 1.96 6.18
CA SER A 85 -4.57 3.01 5.88
C SER A 85 -6.02 2.53 5.87
N ALA A 86 -6.94 3.48 5.73
CA ALA A 86 -8.28 3.17 5.24
C ALA A 86 -8.23 2.55 3.83
N VAL A 87 -9.26 1.81 3.47
CA VAL A 87 -9.37 1.21 2.13
C VAL A 87 -9.81 2.25 1.11
N VAL A 88 -9.17 2.22 -0.05
CA VAL A 88 -9.65 2.88 -1.28
C VAL A 88 -10.03 1.83 -2.32
N PRO A 89 -10.85 2.16 -3.33
CA PRO A 89 -11.18 1.21 -4.38
C PRO A 89 -9.95 0.64 -5.10
N GLY A 90 -9.98 -0.63 -5.48
CA GLY A 90 -8.81 -1.35 -6.04
C GLY A 90 -8.29 -0.84 -7.39
N ARG A 91 -9.06 0.01 -8.08
CA ARG A 91 -8.61 0.72 -9.28
C ARG A 91 -7.66 1.89 -8.97
N THR A 92 -7.69 2.39 -7.74
CA THR A 92 -6.96 3.60 -7.34
C THR A 92 -5.47 3.30 -7.38
N HIS A 93 -4.73 4.10 -8.16
CA HIS A 93 -3.28 3.99 -8.25
C HIS A 93 -2.65 4.28 -6.89
N ASP A 94 -1.53 3.63 -6.59
CA ASP A 94 -0.88 3.69 -5.27
C ASP A 94 -0.54 5.14 -4.86
N ILE A 95 0.01 5.94 -5.78
CA ILE A 95 0.24 7.37 -5.52
C ILE A 95 -1.04 8.16 -5.21
N THR A 96 -2.15 7.83 -5.87
CA THR A 96 -3.45 8.48 -5.58
C THR A 96 -4.00 8.03 -4.24
N ALA A 97 -3.83 6.76 -3.89
CA ALA A 97 -4.22 6.22 -2.59
C ALA A 97 -3.43 6.88 -1.45
N LEU A 98 -2.12 7.07 -1.64
CA LEU A 98 -1.26 7.80 -0.71
C LEU A 98 -1.77 9.24 -0.47
N ARG A 99 -2.08 9.96 -1.55
CA ARG A 99 -2.56 11.36 -1.50
C ARG A 99 -3.98 11.51 -0.98
N ALA A 100 -4.81 10.48 -1.12
CA ALA A 100 -6.19 10.49 -0.66
C ALA A 100 -6.32 10.34 0.85
N ASP A 101 -5.28 9.81 1.52
CA ASP A 101 -5.23 9.71 2.96
C ASP A 101 -4.69 11.03 3.56
N GLU A 102 -5.55 11.69 4.34
CA GLU A 102 -5.29 13.02 4.91
C GLU A 102 -4.07 13.05 5.86
N TYR A 103 -3.63 11.89 6.35
CA TYR A 103 -2.54 11.80 7.33
C TYR A 103 -1.24 11.30 6.72
N LEU A 104 -1.29 10.45 5.68
CA LEU A 104 -0.10 9.82 5.12
C LEU A 104 0.95 10.84 4.66
N VAL A 105 0.60 11.74 3.75
CA VAL A 105 1.56 12.73 3.22
C VAL A 105 2.09 13.64 4.33
N PRO A 106 1.26 14.31 5.15
CA PRO A 106 1.76 15.19 6.20
C PRO A 106 2.66 14.49 7.23
N VAL A 107 2.29 13.28 7.68
CA VAL A 107 3.04 12.57 8.72
C VAL A 107 4.34 12.00 8.16
N LEU A 108 4.35 11.52 6.90
CA LEU A 108 5.59 11.12 6.24
C LEU A 108 6.52 12.31 6.01
N SER A 109 6.00 13.51 5.74
CA SER A 109 6.83 14.71 5.60
C SER A 109 7.56 15.06 6.89
N VAL A 110 6.92 14.87 8.05
CA VAL A 110 7.58 15.02 9.36
C VAL A 110 8.64 13.94 9.59
N TRP A 111 8.42 12.73 9.09
CA TRP A 111 9.42 11.66 9.19
C TRP A 111 10.69 11.98 8.39
N THR A 112 10.55 12.57 7.20
CA THR A 112 11.68 12.84 6.31
C THR A 112 12.52 14.06 6.70
N THR A 113 12.06 14.93 7.62
CA THR A 113 12.84 16.10 8.06
C THR A 113 14.14 15.74 8.79
N ASP A 114 14.27 14.52 9.33
CA ASP A 114 15.48 14.05 10.02
C ASP A 114 16.39 13.19 9.11
N ASP A 115 16.47 13.51 7.82
CA ASP A 115 17.22 12.78 6.78
C ASP A 115 16.80 11.30 6.58
N ARG A 116 15.64 10.91 7.13
CA ARG A 116 15.11 9.55 7.02
C ARG A 116 14.44 9.33 5.68
N LYS A 117 14.43 8.08 5.24
CA LYS A 117 13.90 7.71 3.92
C LYS A 117 12.60 6.93 4.02
N VAL A 118 11.72 7.16 3.06
CA VAL A 118 10.51 6.37 2.83
C VAL A 118 10.69 5.65 1.51
N LEU A 119 10.82 4.34 1.53
CA LEU A 119 11.03 3.53 0.32
C LEU A 119 9.68 3.09 -0.25
N ALA A 120 9.48 3.27 -1.54
CA ALA A 120 8.26 2.87 -2.23
C ALA A 120 8.55 2.22 -3.59
N ASP A 121 7.55 1.55 -4.17
CA ASP A 121 7.64 1.00 -5.52
C ASP A 121 7.38 2.08 -6.61
N LEU A 122 7.47 1.70 -7.88
CA LEU A 122 7.25 2.62 -9.00
C LEU A 122 5.78 3.12 -9.12
N GLY A 123 4.83 2.47 -8.46
CA GLY A 123 3.43 2.92 -8.38
C GLY A 123 3.26 4.20 -7.57
N TYR A 124 4.27 4.59 -6.80
CA TYR A 124 4.32 5.82 -5.98
C TYR A 124 5.08 6.97 -6.63
N VAL A 125 5.51 6.83 -7.89
CA VAL A 125 6.12 7.96 -8.61
C VAL A 125 5.16 9.14 -8.63
N GLY A 126 5.63 10.29 -8.15
CA GLY A 126 4.84 11.52 -8.04
C GLY A 126 5.15 12.36 -6.80
N GLU A 127 5.87 11.81 -5.82
CA GLU A 127 6.26 12.50 -4.56
C GLU A 127 7.78 12.36 -4.30
N PRO A 128 8.67 12.90 -5.16
CA PRO A 128 10.12 12.66 -5.08
C PRO A 128 10.78 13.26 -3.83
N ASP A 129 10.19 14.30 -3.25
CA ASP A 129 10.70 14.94 -2.02
C ASP A 129 10.37 14.12 -0.77
N LEU A 130 9.37 13.25 -0.86
CA LEU A 130 8.87 12.43 0.23
C LEU A 130 9.33 10.97 0.12
N LEU A 131 9.28 10.42 -1.09
CA LEU A 131 9.43 9.00 -1.38
C LEU A 131 10.66 8.75 -2.23
N SER A 132 11.47 7.79 -1.80
CA SER A 132 12.52 7.19 -2.63
C SER A 132 11.93 6.04 -3.43
N THR A 133 11.90 6.18 -4.75
CA THR A 133 11.48 5.14 -5.70
C THR A 133 12.62 4.78 -6.65
N ALA A 134 12.56 3.60 -7.27
CA ALA A 134 13.44 3.27 -8.37
C ALA A 134 13.30 4.28 -9.54
N ALA A 135 14.34 4.44 -10.35
CA ALA A 135 14.27 5.19 -11.59
C ALA A 135 13.39 4.46 -12.61
N ARG A 136 12.43 5.18 -13.19
CA ARG A 136 11.56 4.67 -14.25
C ARG A 136 12.30 4.71 -15.59
N THR A 137 12.16 3.65 -16.40
CA THR A 137 12.65 3.66 -17.79
C THR A 137 11.96 4.78 -18.57
N PRO A 138 12.72 5.67 -19.23
CA PRO A 138 12.16 6.71 -20.09
C PRO A 138 11.36 6.12 -21.26
N ALA A 139 10.43 6.89 -21.83
CA ALA A 139 9.62 6.42 -22.96
C ALA A 139 10.47 6.12 -24.21
N ASP A 140 11.51 6.92 -24.45
CA ASP A 140 12.33 6.87 -25.66
C ASP A 140 13.81 6.54 -25.33
N GLY A 141 14.06 5.68 -24.35
CA GLY A 141 15.44 5.34 -23.98
C GLY A 141 15.57 4.19 -22.99
N GLU A 142 16.81 3.90 -22.62
CA GLU A 142 17.15 2.89 -21.63
C GLU A 142 17.64 3.52 -20.32
N LEU A 143 17.56 2.76 -19.23
CA LEU A 143 18.26 3.11 -18.01
C LEU A 143 19.76 3.01 -18.21
N THR A 144 20.51 3.98 -17.71
CA THR A 144 21.96 3.88 -17.59
C THR A 144 22.35 2.72 -16.67
N ASP A 145 23.58 2.21 -16.80
CA ASP A 145 24.04 1.12 -15.93
C ASP A 145 24.08 1.53 -14.45
N GLU A 146 24.43 2.78 -14.16
CA GLU A 146 24.34 3.35 -12.81
C GLU A 146 22.90 3.32 -12.27
N GLN A 147 21.90 3.71 -13.07
CA GLN A 147 20.50 3.63 -12.68
C GLN A 147 20.03 2.19 -12.50
N LYS A 148 20.50 1.25 -13.33
CA LYS A 148 20.18 -0.18 -13.18
C LYS A 148 20.73 -0.71 -11.85
N GLU A 149 21.97 -0.39 -11.50
CA GLU A 149 22.57 -0.80 -10.22
C GLU A 149 21.88 -0.15 -9.02
N ALA A 150 21.57 1.15 -9.10
CA ALA A 150 20.78 1.84 -8.07
C ALA A 150 19.39 1.19 -7.91
N ASN A 151 18.72 0.84 -9.00
CA ASN A 151 17.43 0.15 -8.98
C ASN A 151 17.53 -1.25 -8.36
N LYS A 152 18.60 -2.00 -8.65
CA LYS A 152 18.85 -3.31 -8.01
C LYS A 152 19.02 -3.15 -6.50
N ALA A 153 19.82 -2.17 -6.06
CA ALA A 153 20.01 -1.88 -4.64
C ALA A 153 18.69 -1.48 -3.97
N HIS A 154 17.94 -0.56 -4.58
CA HIS A 154 16.61 -0.15 -4.10
C HIS A 154 15.66 -1.34 -3.97
N ASN A 155 15.54 -2.15 -5.01
CA ASN A 155 14.62 -3.29 -5.03
C ASN A 155 15.00 -4.38 -4.04
N ARG A 156 16.30 -4.64 -3.82
CA ARG A 156 16.77 -5.58 -2.79
C ARG A 156 16.38 -5.13 -1.39
N VAL A 157 16.36 -3.83 -1.16
CA VAL A 157 15.99 -3.26 0.13
C VAL A 157 14.45 -3.20 0.28
N ARG A 158 13.75 -2.85 -0.80
CA ARG A 158 12.28 -2.75 -0.84
C ARG A 158 11.57 -4.09 -0.74
N CYS A 159 12.17 -5.19 -1.23
CA CYS A 159 11.51 -6.51 -1.19
C CYS A 159 11.15 -6.96 0.24
N LEU A 160 11.84 -6.43 1.26
CA LEU A 160 11.47 -6.65 2.65
C LEU A 160 10.09 -6.05 2.97
N GLY A 161 9.71 -4.91 2.39
CA GLY A 161 8.37 -4.32 2.57
C GLY A 161 7.24 -5.25 2.09
N GLU A 162 7.47 -6.05 1.05
CA GLU A 162 6.49 -7.04 0.56
C GLU A 162 6.19 -8.12 1.59
N ARG A 163 7.15 -8.40 2.50
CA ARG A 163 6.94 -9.32 3.63
C ARG A 163 5.83 -8.82 4.55
N GLY A 164 5.74 -7.50 4.78
CA GLY A 164 4.66 -6.92 5.60
C GLY A 164 3.30 -7.23 5.02
N ASN A 165 3.21 -7.14 3.69
CA ASN A 165 2.00 -7.50 2.97
C ASN A 165 1.70 -9.01 3.06
N ALA A 166 2.71 -9.86 2.97
CA ALA A 166 2.55 -11.30 3.15
C ALA A 166 2.10 -11.69 4.57
N LEU A 167 2.65 -11.05 5.60
CA LEU A 167 2.28 -11.30 7.01
C LEU A 167 0.80 -11.01 7.26
N LEU A 168 0.30 -9.87 6.78
CA LEU A 168 -1.11 -9.52 6.86
C LEU A 168 -1.96 -10.49 6.02
N LYS A 169 -1.56 -10.82 4.78
CA LYS A 169 -2.28 -11.80 3.94
C LYS A 169 -2.30 -13.23 4.50
N GLY A 170 -1.46 -13.54 5.49
CA GLY A 170 -1.54 -14.79 6.26
C GLY A 170 -2.87 -14.97 7.02
N PHE A 171 -3.58 -13.88 7.32
CA PHE A 171 -4.88 -13.93 7.96
C PHE A 171 -5.96 -14.39 6.97
N LYS A 172 -6.63 -15.51 7.26
CA LYS A 172 -7.68 -16.08 6.40
C LYS A 172 -8.78 -15.07 6.03
N ALA A 173 -9.11 -14.15 6.94
CA ALA A 173 -10.10 -13.10 6.72
C ALA A 173 -9.74 -12.13 5.55
N LEU A 174 -8.46 -12.00 5.21
CA LEU A 174 -7.98 -11.12 4.14
C LEU A 174 -7.77 -11.84 2.80
N ARG A 175 -8.00 -13.16 2.73
CA ARG A 175 -7.89 -13.91 1.46
C ARG A 175 -8.92 -13.43 0.45
N ARG A 176 -10.15 -13.22 0.91
CA ARG A 176 -11.25 -12.68 0.12
C ARG A 176 -12.32 -12.16 1.07
N VAL A 177 -12.55 -10.85 1.07
CA VAL A 177 -13.59 -10.22 1.86
C VAL A 177 -14.90 -10.27 1.07
N SER A 178 -15.89 -11.00 1.59
CA SER A 178 -17.24 -11.06 1.00
C SER A 178 -18.21 -10.05 1.62
N LEU A 179 -17.78 -9.31 2.64
CA LEU A 179 -18.52 -8.24 3.28
C LEU A 179 -18.47 -6.96 2.43
N CYS A 180 -19.11 -5.88 2.93
CA CYS A 180 -18.97 -4.54 2.36
C CYS A 180 -17.48 -4.19 2.15
N PRO A 181 -17.02 -3.87 0.93
CA PRO A 181 -15.61 -3.60 0.63
C PRO A 181 -15.03 -2.43 1.44
N TRP A 182 -15.85 -1.45 1.80
CA TRP A 182 -15.47 -0.34 2.67
C TRP A 182 -15.03 -0.78 4.08
N ARG A 183 -15.36 -2.01 4.50
CA ARG A 183 -14.89 -2.59 5.77
C ARG A 183 -13.50 -3.20 5.67
N ILE A 184 -12.92 -3.36 4.48
CA ILE A 184 -11.59 -3.97 4.28
C ILE A 184 -10.54 -3.29 5.14
N GLY A 185 -10.48 -1.95 5.16
CA GLY A 185 -9.49 -1.21 5.96
C GLY A 185 -9.56 -1.55 7.46
N ALA A 186 -10.77 -1.65 8.01
CA ALA A 186 -10.97 -2.05 9.41
C ALA A 186 -10.58 -3.51 9.67
N ILE A 187 -10.82 -4.42 8.71
CA ILE A 187 -10.41 -5.83 8.82
C ILE A 187 -8.88 -5.94 8.78
N VAL A 188 -8.22 -5.20 7.89
CA VAL A 188 -6.75 -5.15 7.79
C VAL A 188 -6.14 -4.56 9.05
N SER A 189 -6.68 -3.46 9.56
CA SER A 189 -6.27 -2.85 10.82
C SER A 189 -6.43 -3.80 12.03
N ALA A 190 -7.54 -4.55 12.09
CA ALA A 190 -7.70 -5.58 13.11
C ALA A 190 -6.68 -6.73 12.96
N ALA A 191 -6.35 -7.14 11.73
CA ALA A 191 -5.31 -8.13 11.48
C ALA A 191 -3.92 -7.64 11.94
N LEU A 192 -3.61 -6.36 11.71
CA LEU A 192 -2.39 -5.72 12.21
C LEU A 192 -2.29 -5.80 13.74
N VAL A 193 -3.36 -5.41 14.47
CA VAL A 193 -3.41 -5.48 15.94
C VAL A 193 -3.17 -6.91 16.44
N LEU A 194 -3.84 -7.89 15.81
CA LEU A 194 -3.67 -9.30 16.17
C LEU A 194 -2.25 -9.80 15.88
N LEU A 195 -1.64 -9.35 14.78
CA LEU A 195 -0.26 -9.68 14.44
C LEU A 195 0.70 -9.11 15.49
N HIS A 196 0.56 -7.82 15.84
CA HIS A 196 1.37 -7.18 16.87
C HIS A 196 1.25 -7.88 18.22
N HIS A 197 0.02 -8.25 18.62
CA HIS A 197 -0.22 -8.94 19.87
C HIS A 197 0.39 -10.35 19.91
N ARG A 198 0.22 -11.16 18.84
CA ARG A 198 0.75 -12.53 18.76
C ARG A 198 2.27 -12.59 18.82
N HIS A 199 2.94 -11.56 18.33
CA HIS A 199 4.40 -11.49 18.28
C HIS A 199 4.99 -10.58 19.37
N ALA A 200 4.15 -9.99 20.23
CA ALA A 200 4.56 -8.99 21.24
C ALA A 200 5.47 -7.88 20.65
N ARG A 201 5.15 -7.43 19.42
CA ARG A 201 5.99 -6.51 18.64
C ARG A 201 5.15 -5.45 17.93
N THR A 202 5.46 -4.18 18.18
CA THR A 202 4.78 -3.02 17.58
C THR A 202 5.67 -2.20 16.64
N THR A 203 6.98 -2.44 16.65
CA THR A 203 8.01 -1.81 15.80
C THR A 203 8.90 -2.87 15.20
#